data_AF-A0A1G8V3C8-F1
#
_entry.id   AF-A0A1G8V3C8-F1
#
_cell.length_a   1.000
_cell.length_b   1.000
_cell.length_c   1.000
_cell.angle_alpha   90.00
_cell.angle_beta   90.00
_cell.angle_gamma   90.00
#
_symmetry.space_group_name_H-M   'P 1'
#
loop_
_entity.id
_entity.type
_entity.pdbx_description
1 polymer ?
#
loop_
_entity_poly.entity_id
_entity_poly.type
_entity_poly.pdbx_seq_one_letter_code
_entity_poly.pdbx_strand_id
1 'polypeptide(L)'
;MYVDPPAPKPRGRDEVPPVPTGPLDNPQRAWAFNPDYQRLIVAWNTVMPQLDTLRTALDRAYDLARSPQTWDAPVGKRYVEDIREWRTRLAVYRHSVLTAISDEAADTPRWIPTESNAPHAFQ
;
A
#
# COMPACT_ATOMS: atom_id res chain seq x y z
N MET A 1 -6.88 -5.32 17.79
CA MET A 1 -5.82 -4.54 17.12
C MET A 1 -5.96 -4.82 15.64
N TYR A 2 -6.14 -3.80 14.79
CA TYR A 2 -6.19 -4.02 13.34
C TYR A 2 -4.80 -4.48 12.88
N VAL A 3 -4.75 -5.61 12.18
CA VAL A 3 -3.52 -6.11 11.57
C VAL A 3 -3.47 -5.53 10.17
N ASP A 4 -2.33 -4.97 9.79
CA ASP A 4 -2.14 -4.48 8.43
C ASP A 4 -2.18 -5.67 7.44
N PRO A 5 -2.84 -5.53 6.28
CA PRO A 5 -2.86 -6.57 5.25
C PRO A 5 -1.48 -6.76 4.62
N PRO A 6 -1.25 -7.83 3.84
CA PRO A 6 0.01 -8.01 3.14
C PRO A 6 0.24 -6.91 2.10
N ALA A 7 1.47 -6.39 2.03
CA ALA A 7 1.87 -5.42 1.02
C ALA A 7 1.91 -6.03 -0.40
N PRO A 8 1.59 -5.26 -1.46
CA PRO A 8 1.84 -5.66 -2.84
C PRO A 8 3.31 -6.03 -3.07
N LYS A 9 3.56 -7.16 -3.74
CA LYS A 9 4.91 -7.70 -3.89
C LYS A 9 5.65 -7.02 -5.04
N PRO A 10 6.80 -6.36 -4.79
CA PRO A 10 7.61 -5.80 -5.87
C PRO A 10 8.11 -6.91 -6.80
N ARG A 11 8.45 -6.52 -8.04
CA ARG A 11 9.08 -7.45 -8.98
C ARG A 11 10.40 -7.97 -8.38
N GLY A 12 10.51 -9.29 -8.24
CA GLY A 12 11.76 -9.92 -7.82
C GLY A 12 12.85 -9.75 -8.89
N ARG A 13 14.12 -9.71 -8.45
CA ARG A 13 15.29 -9.55 -9.35
C ARG A 13 15.35 -10.64 -10.43
N ASP A 14 15.05 -11.87 -10.03
CA ASP A 14 15.09 -13.06 -10.88
C ASP A 14 13.67 -13.59 -11.18
N GLU A 15 12.65 -12.76 -10.95
CA GLU A 15 11.26 -13.13 -11.19
C GLU A 15 10.96 -13.09 -12.70
N VAL A 16 10.56 -14.24 -13.22
CA VAL A 16 10.18 -14.43 -14.62
C VAL A 16 8.66 -14.48 -14.76
N PRO A 17 8.12 -14.02 -15.91
CA PRO A 17 6.71 -14.16 -16.22
C PRO A 17 6.28 -15.64 -16.22
N PRO A 18 4.98 -15.93 -16.03
CA PRO A 18 4.47 -17.29 -16.11
C PRO A 18 4.84 -17.95 -17.45
N VAL A 19 5.44 -19.15 -17.38
CA VAL A 19 5.84 -19.92 -18.56
C VAL A 19 4.56 -20.38 -19.28
N PRO A 20 4.40 -20.12 -20.59
CA PRO A 20 3.23 -20.60 -21.32
C PRO A 20 3.24 -22.13 -21.40
N THR A 21 2.25 -22.78 -20.80
CA THR A 21 2.04 -24.25 -20.85
C THR A 21 1.31 -24.71 -22.13
N GLY A 22 1.46 -23.95 -23.23
CA GLY A 22 0.76 -24.20 -24.50
C GLY A 22 1.62 -24.97 -25.52
N PRO A 23 1.00 -25.50 -26.59
CA PRO A 23 1.73 -26.15 -27.69
C PRO A 23 2.83 -25.24 -28.25
N LEU A 24 3.95 -25.86 -28.66
CA LEU A 24 5.15 -25.20 -29.22
C LEU A 24 4.87 -24.29 -30.43
N ASP A 25 3.67 -24.36 -31.01
CA ASP A 25 3.24 -23.59 -32.19
C ASP A 25 2.68 -22.19 -31.86
N ASN A 26 2.48 -21.85 -30.58
CA ASN A 26 1.99 -20.51 -30.23
C ASN A 26 3.20 -19.55 -30.11
N PRO A 27 3.21 -18.40 -30.83
CA PRO A 27 4.33 -17.47 -30.76
C PRO A 27 4.59 -17.08 -29.30
N GLN A 28 5.85 -17.16 -28.87
CA GLN A 28 6.28 -16.73 -27.54
C GLN A 28 5.86 -15.27 -27.34
N ARG A 29 4.71 -15.09 -26.68
CA ARG A 29 4.16 -13.77 -26.37
C ARG A 29 5.11 -13.17 -25.35
N ALA A 30 5.74 -12.05 -25.70
CA ALA A 30 6.56 -11.32 -24.74
C ALA A 30 5.67 -10.86 -23.57
N TRP A 31 6.21 -10.84 -22.36
CA TRP A 31 5.48 -10.43 -21.15
C TRP A 31 6.17 -9.21 -20.54
N ALA A 32 5.37 -8.28 -20.02
CA ALA A 32 5.85 -7.16 -19.23
C ALA A 32 5.22 -7.19 -17.84
N PHE A 33 5.95 -6.60 -16.88
CA PHE A 33 5.39 -6.36 -15.56
C PHE A 33 4.29 -5.32 -15.66
N ASN A 34 3.15 -5.59 -15.03
CA ASN A 34 1.97 -4.76 -15.17
C ASN A 34 2.21 -3.35 -14.59
N PRO A 35 2.10 -2.27 -15.38
CA PRO A 35 2.26 -0.91 -14.88
C PRO A 35 1.17 -0.52 -13.85
N ASP A 36 -0.03 -1.08 -13.94
CA ASP A 36 -1.10 -0.83 -12.96
C ASP A 36 -0.76 -1.45 -11.61
N TYR A 37 -0.26 -2.69 -11.61
CA TYR A 37 0.26 -3.32 -10.40
C TYR A 37 1.43 -2.52 -9.79
N GLN A 38 2.31 -1.98 -10.64
CA GLN A 38 3.41 -1.13 -10.19
C GLN A 38 2.91 0.15 -9.49
N ARG A 39 1.81 0.75 -9.96
CA ARG A 39 1.20 1.92 -9.29
C ARG A 39 0.69 1.57 -7.90
N LEU A 40 0.16 0.37 -7.69
CA LEU A 40 -0.30 -0.11 -6.37
C LEU A 40 0.87 -0.28 -5.40
N ILE A 41 2.00 -0.82 -5.85
CA ILE A 41 3.24 -0.88 -5.05
C ILE A 41 3.69 0.53 -4.63
N VAL A 42 3.69 1.47 -5.58
CA VAL A 42 4.08 2.87 -5.31
C VAL A 42 3.11 3.51 -4.32
N ALA A 43 1.81 3.30 -4.48
CA ALA A 43 0.79 3.82 -3.57
C ALA A 43 1.01 3.30 -2.15
N TRP A 44 1.20 1.98 -1.98
CA TRP A 44 1.50 1.38 -0.68
C TRP A 44 2.73 2.02 -0.02
N ASN A 45 3.85 2.07 -0.75
CA ASN A 45 5.12 2.58 -0.24
C ASN A 45 5.08 4.08 0.05
N THR A 46 4.18 4.82 -0.58
CA THR A 46 3.98 6.25 -0.32
C THR A 46 3.11 6.48 0.91
N VAL A 47 1.99 5.76 1.02
CA VAL A 47 0.98 5.99 2.05
C VAL A 47 1.40 5.44 3.41
N MET A 48 2.01 4.25 3.46
CA MET A 48 2.36 3.60 4.72
C MET A 48 3.26 4.48 5.63
N PRO A 49 4.37 5.07 5.15
CA PRO A 49 5.19 5.96 5.97
C PRO A 49 4.48 7.25 6.40
N GLN A 50 3.57 7.78 5.57
CA GLN A 50 2.79 8.98 5.91
C GLN A 50 1.82 8.68 7.06
N LEU A 51 1.14 7.54 7.03
CA LEU A 51 0.26 7.09 8.12
C LEU A 51 1.04 6.82 9.40
N ASP A 52 2.24 6.25 9.32
CA ASP A 52 3.14 6.07 10.47
C ASP A 52 3.59 7.41 11.08
N THR A 53 3.85 8.40 10.23
CA THR A 53 4.21 9.76 10.66
C THR A 53 3.04 10.42 11.39
N LEU A 54 1.83 10.34 10.84
CA LEU A 54 0.61 10.86 11.48
C LEU A 54 0.34 10.19 12.83
N ARG A 55 0.49 8.86 12.90
CA ARG A 55 0.35 8.11 14.16
C ARG A 55 1.33 8.63 15.20
N THR A 56 2.60 8.75 14.83
CA THR A 56 3.67 9.22 15.72
C THR A 56 3.41 10.66 16.18
N ALA A 57 2.90 11.53 15.31
CA ALA A 57 2.54 12.89 15.67
C ALA A 57 1.40 12.93 16.70
N LEU A 58 0.35 12.11 16.51
CA LEU A 58 -0.75 12.00 17.48
C LEU A 58 -0.30 11.39 18.81
N ASP A 59 0.61 10.42 18.79
CA ASP A 59 1.17 9.82 20.01
C ASP A 59 1.94 10.87 20.83
N ARG A 60 2.78 11.69 20.17
CA ARG A 60 3.49 12.80 20.83
C ARG A 60 2.53 13.83 21.40
N ALA A 61 1.50 14.22 20.64
CA ALA A 61 0.49 15.17 21.10
C ALA A 61 -0.27 14.63 22.32
N TYR A 62 -0.62 13.34 22.31
CA TYR A 62 -1.24 12.66 23.45
C TYR A 62 -0.36 12.67 24.69
N ASP A 63 0.95 12.38 24.53
CA ASP A 63 1.90 12.37 25.64
C ASP A 63 2.08 13.76 26.27
N LEU A 64 2.06 14.82 25.46
CA LEU A 64 2.10 16.19 25.97
C LEU A 64 0.79 16.58 26.66
N ALA A 65 -0.36 16.17 26.11
CA ALA A 65 -1.69 16.47 26.62
C ALA A 65 -1.97 15.81 27.97
N ARG A 66 -1.49 14.58 28.19
CA ARG A 66 -1.69 13.84 29.44
C ARG A 66 -0.77 14.29 30.57
N SER A 67 0.23 15.12 30.29
CA SER A 67 1.14 15.63 31.31
C SER A 67 0.40 16.62 32.22
N PRO A 68 0.29 16.36 33.53
CA PRO A 68 -0.39 17.26 34.49
C PRO A 68 0.25 18.64 34.56
N GLN A 69 1.53 18.75 34.19
CA GLN A 69 2.28 20.00 34.19
C GLN A 69 1.89 20.92 33.03
N THR A 70 1.31 20.36 31.96
CA THR A 70 0.98 21.12 30.74
C THR A 70 -0.45 21.67 30.80
N TRP A 71 -1.39 20.97 31.44
CA TRP A 71 -2.81 21.34 31.48
C TRP A 71 -3.45 20.98 32.81
N ASP A 72 -3.35 21.87 33.82
CA ASP A 72 -4.08 21.71 35.09
C ASP A 72 -5.51 22.27 34.99
N ALA A 73 -6.31 21.71 34.06
CA ALA A 73 -7.67 22.19 33.79
C ALA A 73 -8.56 21.11 33.13
N PRO A 74 -9.90 21.22 33.25
CA PRO A 74 -10.88 20.40 32.52
C PRO A 74 -10.66 20.36 31.00
N VAL A 75 -10.03 21.40 30.43
CA VAL A 75 -9.65 21.49 29.02
C VAL A 75 -8.68 20.37 28.61
N GLY A 76 -7.74 20.01 29.48
CA GLY A 76 -6.79 18.92 29.23
C GLY A 76 -7.48 17.56 29.09
N LYS A 77 -8.51 17.29 29.91
CA LYS A 77 -9.28 16.04 29.83
C LYS A 77 -10.00 15.90 28.48
N ARG A 78 -10.71 16.95 28.05
CA ARG A 78 -11.39 16.95 26.75
C ARG A 78 -10.41 16.77 25.59
N TYR A 79 -9.29 17.47 25.62
CA TYR A 79 -8.27 17.35 24.56
C TYR A 79 -7.67 15.93 24.48
N VAL A 80 -7.44 15.29 25.63
CA VAL A 80 -6.98 13.89 25.71
C VAL A 80 -8.03 12.93 25.13
N GLU A 81 -9.31 13.15 25.39
CA GLU A 81 -10.41 12.36 24.82
C GLU A 81 -10.48 12.52 23.30
N ASP A 82 -10.44 13.75 22.80
CA ASP A 82 -10.45 14.06 21.37
C ASP A 82 -9.25 13.38 20.66
N ILE A 83 -8.04 13.47 21.23
CA ILE A 83 -6.87 12.81 20.64
C ILE A 83 -7.03 11.28 20.61
N ARG A 84 -7.62 10.66 21.63
CA ARG A 84 -7.89 9.21 21.62
C ARG A 84 -8.84 8.84 20.50
N GLU A 85 -9.86 9.66 20.26
CA GLU A 85 -10.77 9.46 19.14
C GLU A 85 -10.03 9.59 17.80
N TRP A 86 -9.20 10.62 17.62
CA TRP A 86 -8.39 10.79 16.41
C TRP A 86 -7.44 9.62 16.16
N ARG A 87 -6.79 9.09 17.21
CA ARG A 87 -5.93 7.90 17.12
C ARG A 87 -6.72 6.67 16.67
N THR A 88 -7.94 6.51 17.17
CA THR A 88 -8.82 5.40 16.79
C THR A 88 -9.26 5.53 15.34
N ARG A 89 -9.69 6.73 14.92
CA ARG A 89 -10.07 7.04 13.53
C ARG A 89 -8.90 6.82 12.58
N LEU A 90 -7.69 7.24 12.94
CA LEU A 90 -6.49 7.02 12.13
C LEU A 90 -6.17 5.53 11.99
N ALA A 91 -6.31 4.74 13.04
CA ALA A 91 -6.09 3.29 12.97
C ALA A 91 -7.07 2.59 12.04
N VAL A 92 -8.35 2.98 12.09
CA VAL A 92 -9.39 2.48 11.17
C VAL A 92 -9.08 2.91 9.74
N TYR A 93 -8.75 4.19 9.53
CA TYR A 93 -8.41 4.73 8.21
C TYR A 93 -7.18 4.05 7.59
N ARG A 94 -6.13 3.82 8.40
CA ARG A 94 -4.96 3.05 7.96
C ARG A 94 -5.37 1.67 7.47
N HIS A 95 -6.12 0.94 8.29
CA HIS A 95 -6.56 -0.39 7.93
C HIS A 95 -7.37 -0.37 6.63
N SER A 96 -8.34 0.54 6.48
CA SER A 96 -9.17 0.62 5.27
C SER A 96 -8.36 0.94 4.01
N VAL A 97 -7.41 1.88 4.09
CA VAL A 97 -6.61 2.28 2.92
C VAL A 97 -5.65 1.16 2.51
N LEU A 98 -4.96 0.54 3.47
CA LEU A 98 -4.05 -0.56 3.18
C LEU A 98 -4.82 -1.78 2.65
N THR A 99 -6.00 -2.08 3.20
CA THR A 99 -6.86 -3.17 2.69
C THR A 99 -7.29 -2.90 1.26
N ALA A 100 -7.75 -1.69 0.94
CA ALA A 100 -8.12 -1.35 -0.44
C ALA A 100 -6.96 -1.52 -1.44
N ILE A 101 -5.73 -1.14 -1.07
CA ILE A 101 -4.55 -1.33 -1.93
C ILE A 101 -4.20 -2.82 -2.06
N SER A 102 -4.28 -3.57 -0.96
CA SER A 102 -3.98 -5.01 -0.94
C SER A 102 -4.99 -5.81 -1.78
N ASP A 103 -6.28 -5.51 -1.64
CA ASP A 103 -7.35 -6.20 -2.37
C ASP A 103 -7.24 -5.91 -3.87
N GLU A 104 -7.06 -4.65 -4.25
CA GLU A 104 -6.83 -4.28 -5.66
C GLU A 104 -5.57 -4.95 -6.23
N ALA A 105 -4.51 -5.08 -5.42
CA ALA A 105 -3.31 -5.79 -5.84
C ALA A 105 -3.53 -7.31 -5.94
N ALA A 106 -4.42 -7.90 -5.15
CA ALA A 106 -4.77 -9.31 -5.27
C ALA A 106 -5.52 -9.59 -6.58
N ASP A 107 -6.38 -8.66 -7.00
CA ASP A 107 -7.20 -8.77 -8.22
C ASP A 107 -6.45 -8.31 -9.49
N THR A 108 -5.34 -7.59 -9.35
CA THR A 108 -4.53 -7.11 -10.47
C THR A 108 -3.46 -8.13 -10.88
N PRO A 109 -3.44 -8.61 -12.14
CA PRO A 109 -2.39 -9.51 -12.61
C PRO A 109 -1.02 -8.81 -12.60
N ARG A 110 0.01 -9.49 -12.09
CA ARG A 110 1.39 -8.94 -12.01
C ARG A 110 2.08 -8.85 -13.37
N TRP A 111 1.68 -9.68 -14.32
CA TRP A 111 2.25 -9.76 -15.66
C TRP A 111 1.16 -9.61 -16.71
N ILE A 112 1.45 -8.86 -17.75
CA ILE A 112 0.57 -8.69 -18.92
C ILE A 112 1.32 -9.08 -20.20
N PRO A 113 0.64 -9.71 -21.17
CA PRO A 113 1.25 -9.97 -22.47
C PRO A 113 1.50 -8.64 -23.21
N THR A 114 2.64 -8.53 -23.86
CA THR A 114 3.00 -7.41 -24.73
C THR A 114 2.92 -7.82 -26.20
N GLU A 115 2.40 -6.93 -27.04
CA GLU A 115 2.34 -7.11 -28.50
C GLU A 115 3.68 -6.83 -29.20
N SER A 116 4.72 -6.43 -28.45
CA SER A 116 6.00 -5.92 -28.97
C SER A 116 6.90 -6.95 -29.67
N ASN A 117 6.40 -8.15 -29.99
CA ASN A 117 7.15 -9.22 -30.68
C ASN A 117 6.73 -9.43 -32.14
N ALA A 118 6.24 -8.41 -32.82
CA ALA A 118 6.25 -8.40 -34.28
C ALA A 118 7.48 -7.62 -34.75
N PRO A 119 8.60 -8.27 -35.12
CA PRO A 119 9.55 -7.61 -36.00
C PRO A 119 8.75 -7.25 -37.26
N HIS A 120 8.56 -5.96 -37.53
CA HIS A 120 8.13 -5.50 -38.83
C HIS A 120 9.17 -6.02 -39.83
N ALA A 121 8.85 -7.13 -40.49
CA ALA A 121 9.62 -7.60 -41.62
C ALA A 121 9.56 -6.47 -42.66
N PHE A 122 10.73 -5.99 -43.06
CA PHE A 122 10.91 -5.07 -44.16
C PHE A 122 10.03 -5.48 -45.35
N GLN A 123 9.24 -4.54 -45.87
CA GLN A 123 8.73 -4.58 -47.24
C GLN A 123 8.78 -3.18 -47.83
#